data_AF-A0A7C6WC10-F1
#
_entry.id   AF-A0A7C6WC10-F1
#
_cell.length_a   1.000
_cell.length_b   1.000
_cell.length_c   1.000
_cell.angle_alpha   90.00
_cell.angle_beta   90.00
_cell.angle_gamma   90.00
#
_symmetry.space_group_name_H-M   'P 1'
#
loop_
_entity.id
_entity.type
_entity.pdbx_description
1 polymer ?
#
loop_
_entity_poly.entity_id
_entity_poly.type
_entity_poly.pdbx_seq_one_letter_code
_entity_poly.pdbx_strand_id
1 'polypeptide(L)' 'MYPYVEHSSYTTVDFVKRAITYFGYKPLEIQTDNGSEFTYLQKTRRTHLFDSFCLKEGINHKLIRPRTPINDMNICA' A
#
# COMPACT_ATOMS: atom_id res chain seq x y z
N MET A 1 -12.74 -2.45 -15.49
CA MET A 1 -12.54 -1.66 -14.26
C MET A 1 -11.95 -0.33 -14.70
N TYR A 2 -12.62 0.81 -14.45
CA TYR A 2 -12.12 2.13 -14.85
C TYR A 2 -11.12 2.66 -13.79
N PRO A 3 -10.04 3.36 -14.19
CA PRO A 3 -9.12 3.96 -13.25
C PRO A 3 -9.79 5.11 -12.47
N TYR A 4 -9.42 5.28 -11.21
CA TYR A 4 -9.80 6.46 -10.45
C TYR A 4 -9.05 7.68 -11.01
N VAL A 5 -9.75 8.79 -11.19
CA VAL A 5 -9.16 10.05 -11.69
C VAL A 5 -8.26 10.68 -10.62
N GLU A 6 -8.57 10.47 -9.34
CA GLU A 6 -7.81 10.96 -8.20
C GLU A 6 -7.12 9.82 -7.46
N HIS A 7 -5.87 10.05 -7.06
CA HIS A 7 -5.09 9.14 -6.23
C HIS A 7 -5.09 9.66 -4.79
N SER A 8 -6.00 9.15 -3.97
CA SER A 8 -6.13 9.50 -2.55
C SER A 8 -6.26 8.26 -1.67
N SER A 9 -6.02 8.41 -0.37
CA SER A 9 -6.21 7.31 0.59
C SER A 9 -7.67 6.80 0.61
N TYR A 10 -8.65 7.65 0.29
CA TYR A 10 -10.07 7.27 0.24
C TYR A 10 -10.38 6.37 -0.96
N THR A 11 -9.90 6.75 -2.15
CA THR A 11 -10.10 5.97 -3.38
C THR A 11 -9.38 4.63 -3.30
N THR A 12 -8.22 4.59 -2.62
CA THR A 12 -7.50 3.34 -2.34
C THR A 12 -8.30 2.38 -1.46
N VAL A 13 -8.91 2.88 -0.38
CA VAL A 13 -9.76 2.04 0.49
C VAL A 13 -10.99 1.52 -0.28
N ASP A 14 -11.63 2.36 -1.09
CA ASP A 14 -12.76 1.93 -1.93
C ASP A 14 -12.33 0.85 -2.94
N PHE A 15 -11.18 1.02 -3.58
CA PHE A 15 -10.61 0.04 -4.49
C PHE A 15 -10.40 -1.33 -3.81
N VAL A 16 -9.81 -1.37 -2.62
CA VAL A 16 -9.56 -2.63 -1.92
C VAL A 16 -10.88 -3.31 -1.51
N LYS A 17 -11.88 -2.56 -1.07
CA LYS A 17 -13.22 -3.12 -0.78
C LYS A 17 -13.86 -3.75 -2.02
N ARG A 18 -13.78 -3.07 -3.16
CA ARG A 18 -14.25 -3.60 -4.45
C ARG A 18 -13.47 -4.84 -4.87
N ALA A 19 -12.15 -4.85 -4.67
CA ALA A 19 -11.31 -5.99 -4.98
C ALA A 19 -11.70 -7.22 -4.13
N ILE A 20 -11.86 -7.06 -2.81
CA ILE A 20 -12.31 -8.14 -1.92
C ILE A 20 -13.66 -8.71 -2.38
N THR A 21 -14.59 -7.81 -2.73
CA THR A 21 -15.93 -8.22 -3.21
C THR A 21 -15.84 -8.94 -4.56
N TYR A 22 -15.01 -8.45 -5.47
CA TYR A 22 -14.85 -8.99 -6.82
C TYR A 22 -14.15 -10.36 -6.82
N PHE A 23 -13.06 -10.49 -6.06
CA PHE A 23 -12.30 -11.74 -5.97
C PHE A 23 -12.91 -12.75 -4.99
N GLY A 24 -13.82 -12.33 -4.11
CA GLY A 24 -14.52 -13.20 -3.18
C GLY A 24 -13.66 -13.68 -2.00
N TYR A 25 -12.48 -13.10 -1.80
CA TYR A 25 -11.63 -13.40 -0.64
C TYR A 25 -10.99 -12.12 -0.08
N LYS A 26 -10.72 -12.15 1.23
CA LYS A 26 -9.99 -11.09 1.92
C LYS A 26 -8.51 -11.49 2.03
N PRO A 27 -7.57 -10.67 1.53
CA PRO A 27 -6.14 -10.98 1.64
C PRO A 27 -5.68 -10.93 3.09
N LEU A 28 -4.70 -11.77 3.44
CA LEU A 28 -4.05 -11.73 4.75
C LEU A 28 -3.01 -10.59 4.83
N GLU A 29 -2.33 -10.31 3.73
CA GLU A 29 -1.30 -9.27 3.62
C GLU A 29 -1.47 -8.49 2.31
N ILE A 30 -1.32 -7.17 2.38
CA ILE A 30 -1.24 -6.28 1.23
C ILE A 30 0.12 -5.60 1.26
N GLN A 31 0.86 -5.69 0.15
CA GLN A 31 2.15 -5.05 -0.03
C GLN A 31 2.04 -3.90 -1.04
N THR A 32 2.42 -2.68 -0.64
CA THR A 32 2.34 -1.47 -1.50
C THR A 32 3.67 -0.75 -1.57
N ASP A 33 3.81 0.22 -2.47
CA ASP A 33 4.91 1.17 -2.40
C ASP A 33 4.73 2.22 -1.28
N ASN A 34 5.67 3.16 -1.18
CA ASN A 34 5.61 4.26 -0.21
C ASN A 34 4.82 5.47 -0.76
N GLY A 35 3.87 5.25 -1.67
CA GLY A 35 3.00 6.28 -2.22
C GLY A 35 2.16 6.96 -1.14
N SER A 36 1.83 8.24 -1.36
CA SER A 36 1.05 9.04 -0.39
C SER A 36 -0.38 8.56 -0.21
N GLU A 37 -0.89 7.76 -1.15
CA GLU A 37 -2.19 7.11 -1.07
C GLU A 37 -2.19 5.89 -0.12
N PHE A 38 -1.02 5.39 0.27
CA PHE A 38 -0.86 4.22 1.15
C PHE A 38 -0.26 4.59 2.51
N THR A 39 0.57 5.63 2.57
CA THR A 39 1.25 6.06 3.80
C THR A 39 1.53 7.56 3.81
N TYR A 40 1.85 8.11 4.99
CA TYR A 40 2.34 9.47 5.09
C TYR A 40 3.82 9.54 4.69
N LEU A 41 4.15 10.38 3.70
CA LEU A 41 5.54 10.62 3.27
C LEU A 41 6.42 11.21 4.39
N GLN A 42 5.81 11.96 5.30
CA GLN A 42 6.47 12.53 6.47
C GLN A 42 6.17 11.71 7.72
N LYS A 43 7.15 11.62 8.62
CA LYS A 43 6.95 10.98 9.92
C LYS A 43 5.89 11.74 10.71
N THR A 44 4.82 11.04 11.04
CA THR A 44 3.73 11.57 11.87
C THR A 44 3.28 10.53 12.88
N ARG A 45 2.70 10.99 13.98
CA ARG A 45 2.07 10.11 14.99
C ARG A 45 0.66 9.66 14.59
N ARG A 46 0.11 10.21 13.50
CA ARG A 46 -1.22 9.86 13.00
C ARG A 46 -1.16 8.54 12.24
N THR A 47 -2.13 7.68 12.48
CA THR A 47 -2.35 6.48 11.66
C THR A 47 -2.89 6.89 10.30
N HIS A 48 -2.30 6.35 9.23
CA HIS A 48 -2.80 6.63 7.87
C HIS A 48 -4.17 5.98 7.67
N LEU A 49 -5.02 6.57 6.82
CA LEU A 49 -6.38 6.07 6.61
C LEU A 49 -6.38 4.61 6.11
N PHE A 50 -5.44 4.29 5.22
CA PHE A 50 -5.28 2.94 4.69
C PHE A 50 -4.84 1.94 5.76
N ASP A 51 -3.91 2.32 6.65
CA ASP A 51 -3.49 1.48 7.78
C ASP A 51 -4.66 1.21 8.74
N SER A 52 -5.46 2.24 9.04
CA SER A 52 -6.64 2.09 9.90
C SER A 52 -7.68 1.13 9.30
N PHE A 53 -7.87 1.19 7.98
CA PHE A 53 -8.72 0.24 7.26
C PHE A 53 -8.15 -1.18 7.33
N CYS A 54 -6.87 -1.38 7.01
CA CYS A 54 -6.23 -2.69 7.06
C CYS A 54 -6.30 -3.31 8.46
N LEU A 55 -6.02 -2.53 9.51
CA LEU A 55 -6.12 -2.98 10.90
C LEU A 55 -7.54 -3.44 11.25
N LYS A 56 -8.56 -2.67 10.86
CA LYS A 56 -9.98 -3.03 11.10
C LYS A 56 -10.38 -4.32 10.38
N GLU A 57 -9.90 -4.50 9.15
CA GLU A 57 -10.18 -5.69 8.35
C GLU A 57 -9.29 -6.89 8.71
N GLY A 58 -8.32 -6.73 9.63
CA GLY A 58 -7.38 -7.79 9.99
C GLY A 58 -6.40 -8.15 8.87
N ILE A 59 -6.06 -7.16 8.03
CA ILE A 59 -5.12 -7.26 6.92
C ILE A 59 -3.78 -6.69 7.36
N ASN A 60 -2.69 -7.44 7.17
CA ASN A 60 -1.34 -6.92 7.40
C ASN A 60 -0.95 -5.98 6.25
N HIS A 61 -0.64 -4.72 6.55
CA HIS A 61 -0.14 -3.78 5.53
C HIS A 61 1.38 -3.67 5.61
N LYS A 62 2.05 -3.91 4.48
CA LYS A 62 3.51 -3.92 4.39
C LYS A 62 4.00 -3.02 3.25
N LEU A 63 4.80 -2.02 3.60
CA LEU A 63 5.44 -1.17 2.60
C LEU A 63 6.64 -1.91 1.99
N ILE A 64 6.81 -1.83 0.67
CA ILE A 64 8.06 -2.26 0.05
C ILE A 64 9.19 -1.37 0.56
N ARG A 65 10.36 -1.98 0.74
CA ARG A 65 11.57 -1.22 1.00
C ARG A 65 11.78 -0.29 -0.20
N PRO A 66 11.93 1.03 0.01
CA PRO A 66 12.30 1.91 -1.09
C PRO A 66 13.55 1.33 -1.74
N ARG A 67 13.59 1.32 -3.08
CA ARG A 67 14.76 0.82 -3.81
C ARG A 67 15.98 1.61 -3.34
N THR A 68 16.83 0.98 -2.55
CA THR A 68 18.24 1.36 -2.51
C THR A 68 18.75 1.06 -3.91
N PRO A 69 19.34 2.03 -4.64
CA PRO A 69 19.99 1.71 -5.90
C PRO A 69 21.06 0.66 -5.59
N ILE A 70 20.85 -0.58 -6.02
CA ILE A 70 21.93 -1.54 -6.17
C ILE A 70 22.69 -1.02 -7.37
N ASN A 71 23.72 -0.23 -7.11
CA ASN A 71 24.68 0.10 -8.12
C ASN A 71 25.41 -1.22 -8.42
N ASP A 72 25.07 -1.86 -9.54
CA ASP A 72 25.86 -2.97 -10.08
C ASP A 72 27.25 -2.44 -10.44
N MET A 73 28.16 -2.40 -9.47
CA MET A 73 29.59 -2.41 -9.71
C MET A 73 30.33 -3.00 -8.50
N ASN A 74 30.23 -4.31 -8.34
CA ASN A 74 31.35 -5.22 -8.07
C ASN A 74 30.82 -6.63 -7.79
N ILE A 75 30.55 -7.35 -8.87
CA ILE A 75 30.91 -8.77 -8.92
C ILE A 75 32.39 -8.80 -9.33
N CYS A 76 33.18 -9.57 -8.57
CA CYS A 76 34.61 -9.89 -8.74
C CYS A 76 35.66 -8.85 -8.29
N ALA A 77 36.11 -8.99 -7.04
CA ALA A 77 37.53 -9.16 -6.68
C ALA A 77 37.62 -9.74 -5.25
#